data_AF-A0A5B2VIP2-F1
#
_entry.id   AF-A0A5B2VIP2-F1
#
_cell.length_a   1.000
_cell.length_b   1.000
_cell.length_c   1.000
_cell.angle_alpha   90.00
_cell.angle_beta   90.00
_cell.angle_gamma   90.00
#
_symmetry.space_group_name_H-M   'P 1'
#
loop_
_entity.id
_entity.type
_entity.pdbx_description
1 polymer ?
#
loop_
_entity_poly.entity_id
_entity_poly.type
_entity_poly.pdbx_seq_one_letter_code
_entity_poly.pdbx_strand_id
1 'polypeptide(L)'
;MQQRSTVIGGSLEEKTAQICLQQGLIAGIKYYKDEKTKEQGSSYSLKAAKGEVEALLDARGLRNSISKPKSGALMIIILMILISMAIGIYLFSRT
;
A
#
# COMPACT_ATOMS: atom_id res chain seq x y z
N MET A 1 -10.49 17.46 -34.85
CA MET A 1 -10.06 17.64 -33.45
C MET A 1 -10.42 16.39 -32.65
N GLN A 2 -9.59 15.34 -32.64
CA GLN A 2 -9.78 14.24 -31.68
C GLN A 2 -8.60 13.27 -31.73
N GLN A 3 -7.80 13.25 -30.65
CA GLN A 3 -7.06 12.11 -30.11
C GLN A 3 -5.96 12.64 -29.16
N ARG A 4 -6.34 12.97 -27.92
CA ARG A 4 -5.37 13.23 -26.85
C ARG A 4 -5.85 12.69 -25.50
N SER A 5 -6.44 11.49 -25.49
CA SER A 5 -7.02 10.91 -24.26
C SER A 5 -6.61 9.46 -23.99
N THR A 6 -5.83 8.80 -24.86
CA THR A 6 -5.61 7.34 -24.78
C THR A 6 -4.23 6.90 -24.28
N VAL A 7 -3.38 7.82 -23.81
CA VAL A 7 -2.02 7.49 -23.32
C VAL A 7 -1.86 7.73 -21.81
N ILE A 8 -2.73 8.52 -21.18
CA ILE A 8 -2.62 8.87 -19.76
C ILE A 8 -3.23 7.77 -18.86
N GLY A 9 -4.24 7.04 -19.35
CA GLY A 9 -4.82 5.90 -18.62
C GLY A 9 -3.79 4.82 -18.30
N GLY A 10 -3.11 4.29 -19.32
CA GLY A 10 -2.12 3.22 -19.13
C GLY A 10 -1.01 3.56 -18.14
N SER A 11 -0.48 4.78 -18.15
CA SER A 11 0.62 5.19 -17.26
C SER A 11 0.18 5.37 -15.80
N LEU A 12 -0.98 6.00 -15.57
CA LEU A 12 -1.56 6.17 -14.23
C LEU A 12 -1.89 4.81 -13.60
N GLU A 13 -2.55 3.96 -14.38
CA GLU A 13 -2.99 2.63 -13.97
C GLU A 13 -1.80 1.68 -13.71
N GLU A 14 -0.75 1.79 -14.51
CA GLU A 14 0.48 0.99 -14.36
C GLU A 14 1.32 1.45 -13.17
N LYS A 15 1.47 2.78 -12.97
CA LYS A 15 2.09 3.32 -11.75
C LYS A 15 1.31 2.95 -10.50
N THR A 16 -0.01 3.07 -10.55
CA THR A 16 -0.87 2.71 -9.41
C THR A 16 -0.72 1.24 -9.07
N ALA A 17 -0.70 0.35 -10.07
CA ALA A 17 -0.44 -1.07 -9.86
C ALA A 17 0.95 -1.32 -9.26
N GLN A 18 1.99 -0.63 -9.76
CA GLN A 18 3.35 -0.76 -9.23
C GLN A 18 3.46 -0.30 -7.77
N ILE A 19 2.81 0.81 -7.41
CA ILE A 19 2.73 1.31 -6.03
C ILE A 19 1.95 0.34 -5.15
N CYS A 20 0.83 -0.21 -5.63
CA CYS A 20 0.09 -1.25 -4.92
C CYS A 20 0.97 -2.48 -4.64
N LEU A 21 1.82 -2.86 -5.59
CA LEU A 21 2.74 -3.99 -5.44
C LEU A 21 3.89 -3.69 -4.48
N GLN A 22 4.45 -2.49 -4.46
CA GLN A 22 5.59 -2.17 -3.59
C GLN A 22 5.18 -1.74 -2.17
N GLN A 23 4.19 -0.84 -2.06
CA GLN A 23 3.81 -0.16 -0.82
C GLN A 23 2.46 -0.64 -0.26
N GLY A 24 1.76 -1.50 -1.00
CA GLY A 24 0.46 -2.04 -0.62
C GLY A 24 -0.73 -1.26 -1.20
N LEU A 25 -1.91 -1.88 -1.14
CA LEU A 25 -3.15 -1.38 -1.75
C LEU A 25 -3.50 0.06 -1.33
N ILE A 26 -3.29 0.41 -0.06
CA ILE A 26 -3.66 1.71 0.50
C ILE A 26 -2.85 2.85 -0.14
N ALA A 27 -1.56 2.63 -0.38
CA ALA A 27 -0.68 3.61 -1.00
C ALA A 27 -1.08 3.87 -2.46
N GLY A 28 -1.42 2.82 -3.21
CA GLY A 28 -1.88 2.95 -4.59
C GLY A 28 -3.24 3.66 -4.70
N ILE A 29 -4.21 3.32 -3.84
CA ILE A 29 -5.51 4.03 -3.79
C ILE A 29 -5.31 5.51 -3.49
N LYS A 30 -4.41 5.85 -2.55
CA LYS A 30 -4.10 7.24 -2.21
C LYS A 30 -3.49 7.99 -3.39
N TYR A 31 -2.53 7.38 -4.09
CA TYR A 31 -1.92 7.95 -5.28
C TYR A 31 -2.94 8.20 -6.39
N TYR A 32 -3.77 7.20 -6.70
CA TYR A 32 -4.82 7.30 -7.72
C TYR A 32 -5.83 8.42 -7.38
N LYS A 33 -6.23 8.52 -6.11
CA LYS A 33 -7.12 9.59 -5.64
C LYS A 33 -6.47 10.97 -5.80
N ASP A 34 -5.19 11.13 -5.46
CA ASP A 34 -4.48 12.42 -5.54
C ASP A 34 -4.34 12.89 -6.99
N GLU A 35 -3.96 12.00 -7.91
CA GLU A 35 -3.92 12.31 -9.35
C GLU A 35 -5.31 12.68 -9.87
N LYS A 36 -6.35 11.88 -9.57
CA LYS A 36 -7.72 12.19 -10.00
C LYS A 36 -8.26 13.48 -9.41
N THR A 37 -7.89 13.80 -8.17
CA THR A 37 -8.27 15.06 -7.51
C THR A 37 -7.59 16.25 -8.16
N LYS A 38 -6.31 16.11 -8.57
CA LYS A 38 -5.60 17.12 -9.36
C LYS A 38 -6.21 17.32 -10.75
N GLU A 39 -6.65 16.25 -11.41
CA GLU A 39 -7.29 16.33 -12.72
C GLU A 39 -8.69 16.96 -12.67
N GLN A 40 -9.51 16.64 -11.66
CA GLN A 40 -10.88 17.16 -11.55
C GLN A 40 -10.98 18.52 -10.84
N GLY A 41 -9.94 18.98 -10.15
CA GLY A 41 -9.99 20.20 -9.33
C GLY A 41 -10.96 20.13 -8.13
N SER A 42 -11.54 18.96 -7.87
CA SER A 42 -12.48 18.68 -6.77
C SER A 42 -12.16 17.33 -6.13
N SER A 43 -12.55 17.17 -4.86
CA SER A 43 -12.17 16.01 -4.06
C SER A 43 -12.75 14.72 -4.64
N TYR A 44 -11.90 13.89 -5.22
CA TYR A 44 -12.32 12.62 -5.79
C TYR A 44 -12.69 11.64 -4.66
N SER A 45 -13.82 10.95 -4.81
CA SER A 45 -14.36 10.10 -3.75
C SER A 45 -13.45 8.91 -3.45
N LEU A 46 -13.12 8.73 -2.18
CA LEU A 46 -12.25 7.65 -1.72
C LEU A 46 -12.82 6.26 -2.05
N LYS A 47 -14.15 6.15 -2.03
CA LYS A 47 -14.86 4.91 -2.35
C LYS A 47 -14.76 4.58 -3.84
N ALA A 48 -14.85 5.60 -4.71
CA ALA A 48 -14.69 5.43 -6.16
C ALA A 48 -13.25 5.02 -6.50
N ALA A 49 -12.26 5.71 -5.93
CA ALA A 49 -10.84 5.37 -6.11
C ALA A 49 -10.53 3.93 -5.68
N LYS A 50 -11.07 3.51 -4.53
CA LYS A 50 -10.88 2.13 -4.04
C LYS A 50 -11.49 1.11 -5.02
N GLY A 51 -12.71 1.34 -5.48
CA GLY A 51 -13.40 0.44 -6.41
C GLY A 51 -12.67 0.30 -7.74
N GLU A 52 -12.21 1.41 -8.32
CA GLU A 52 -11.46 1.38 -9.59
C GLU A 52 -10.11 0.67 -9.43
N VAL A 53 -9.34 0.99 -8.38
CA VAL A 53 -8.03 0.35 -8.15
C VAL A 53 -8.18 -1.15 -7.83
N GLU A 54 -9.19 -1.56 -7.07
CA GLU A 54 -9.48 -2.98 -6.85
C GLU A 54 -9.89 -3.70 -8.12
N ALA A 55 -10.79 -3.13 -8.94
CA ALA A 55 -11.21 -3.72 -10.21
C ALA A 55 -10.03 -3.87 -11.18
N LEU A 56 -9.12 -2.91 -11.16
CA LEU A 56 -7.93 -2.86 -12.02
C LEU A 56 -6.87 -3.88 -11.57
N LEU A 57 -6.69 -4.07 -10.26
CA LEU A 57 -5.85 -5.15 -9.75
C LEU A 57 -6.49 -6.53 -9.93
N ASP A 58 -7.82 -6.64 -9.86
CA ASP A 58 -8.56 -7.87 -10.09
C ASP A 58 -8.45 -8.31 -11.55
N ALA A 59 -8.69 -7.39 -12.49
CA ALA A 59 -8.57 -7.62 -13.93
C ALA A 59 -7.16 -8.10 -14.35
N ARG A 60 -6.13 -7.74 -13.57
CA ARG A 60 -4.74 -8.14 -13.80
C ARG A 60 -4.30 -9.34 -12.95
N GLY A 61 -5.16 -9.92 -12.11
CA GLY A 61 -4.81 -11.01 -11.21
C GLY A 61 -3.79 -10.64 -10.11
N LEU A 62 -3.53 -9.34 -9.93
CA LEU A 62 -2.48 -8.82 -9.04
C LEU A 62 -2.96 -8.72 -7.58
N ARG A 63 -4.24 -8.97 -7.29
CA ARG A 63 -4.81 -8.91 -5.92
C ARG A 63 -4.04 -9.75 -4.90
N ASN A 64 -3.50 -10.91 -5.30
CA ASN A 64 -2.73 -11.76 -4.40
C ASN A 64 -1.23 -11.38 -4.33
N SER A 65 -0.76 -10.57 -5.28
CA SER A 65 0.63 -10.10 -5.40
C SER A 65 0.89 -8.75 -4.73
N ILE A 66 -0.16 -8.07 -4.26
CA ILE A 66 -0.05 -6.86 -3.45
C ILE A 66 0.83 -7.17 -2.26
N SER A 67 1.91 -6.38 -2.06
CA SER A 67 2.83 -6.57 -0.94
C SER A 67 2.04 -6.63 0.36
N LYS A 68 2.01 -7.83 0.94
CA LYS A 68 1.42 -8.08 2.24
C LYS A 68 2.35 -7.41 3.25
N PRO A 69 1.85 -6.52 4.13
CA PRO A 69 2.70 -5.85 5.10
C PRO A 69 3.08 -6.87 6.17
N LYS A 70 4.12 -7.68 5.95
CA LYS A 70 4.61 -8.64 6.96
C LYS A 70 5.99 -9.22 6.65
N SER A 71 6.99 -8.53 7.17
CA SER A 71 8.26 -9.13 7.58
C SER A 71 8.82 -8.41 8.82
N GLY A 72 8.77 -7.07 8.83
CA GLY A 72 9.30 -6.27 9.96
C GLY A 72 8.57 -6.47 11.29
N ALA A 73 7.24 -6.62 11.28
CA ALA A 73 6.47 -6.75 12.52
C ALA A 73 6.82 -8.00 13.34
N LEU A 74 7.11 -9.12 12.68
CA LEU A 74 7.50 -10.36 13.36
C LEU A 74 8.89 -10.23 13.98
N MET A 75 9.81 -9.55 13.29
CA MET A 75 11.15 -9.25 13.82
C MET A 75 11.10 -8.35 15.06
N ILE A 76 10.23 -7.32 15.06
CA ILE A 76 10.02 -6.43 16.21
C ILE A 76 9.47 -7.20 17.42
N ILE A 77 8.52 -8.11 17.19
CA ILE A 77 7.93 -8.94 18.25
C ILE A 77 9.01 -9.84 18.88
N ILE A 78 9.84 -10.50 18.07
CA ILE A 78 10.94 -11.33 18.57
C ILE A 78 11.92 -10.50 19.40
N LEU A 79 12.31 -9.32 18.90
CA LEU A 79 13.23 -8.43 19.60
C LEU A 79 12.69 -8.01 20.98
N MET A 80 11.41 -7.66 21.07
CA MET A 80 10.74 -7.32 22.34
C MET A 80 10.77 -8.47 23.34
N ILE A 81 10.52 -9.70 22.89
CA ILE A 81 10.56 -10.89 23.75
C ILE A 81 11.97 -11.10 24.31
N LEU A 82 13.00 -11.01 23.47
CA LEU A 82 14.40 -11.18 23.90
C LEU A 82 14.82 -10.13 24.94
N ILE A 83 14.43 -8.87 24.74
CA ILE A 83 14.70 -7.79 25.69
C ILE A 83 14.00 -8.06 27.03
N SER A 84 12.73 -8.49 27.00
CA SER A 84 11.99 -8.80 28.22
C SER A 84 12.62 -9.93 29.02
N MET A 85 13.11 -10.98 28.34
CA MET A 85 13.83 -12.07 28.99
C MET A 85 15.16 -11.63 29.59
N ALA A 86 15.94 -10.83 28.86
CA ALA A 86 17.22 -10.32 29.34
C ALA A 86 17.06 -9.47 30.61
N ILE A 87 16.03 -8.61 30.65
CA ILE A 87 15.72 -7.80 31.84
C ILE A 87 15.32 -8.70 33.01
N GLY A 88 14.48 -9.70 32.78
CA GLY A 88 14.05 -10.64 33.82
C GLY A 88 15.21 -11.39 34.46
N ILE A 89 16.14 -11.92 33.64
CA ILE A 89 17.33 -12.63 34.12
C ILE A 89 18.26 -11.67 34.87
N TYR A 90 18.48 -10.46 34.35
CA TYR A 90 19.33 -9.46 34.99
C TYR A 90 18.82 -9.06 36.38
N LEU A 91 17.51 -8.84 36.52
CA LEU A 91 16.90 -8.51 37.80
C LEU A 91 16.93 -9.68 38.78
N PHE A 92 16.70 -10.90 38.29
CA PHE A 92 16.79 -12.11 39.11
C PHE A 92 18.20 -12.36 39.63
N SER A 93 19.23 -12.23 38.79
CA SER A 93 20.64 -12.39 39.23
C SER A 93 21.14 -11.27 40.15
N ARG A 94 20.47 -10.12 40.18
CA ARG A 94 20.84 -8.98 41.04
C ARG A 94 20.14 -9.00 42.42
N THR A 95 19.07 -9.78 42.55
CA THR A 95 18.35 -9.99 43.81
C THR A 95 19.06 -11.06 44.63
#